data_AF-A0A4Y9N7C4-F1
#
_entry.id   AF-A0A4Y9N7C4-F1
#
_cell.length_a   1.000
_cell.length_b   1.000
_cell.length_c   1.000
_cell.angle_alpha   90.00
_cell.angle_beta   90.00
_cell.angle_gamma   90.00
#
_symmetry.space_group_name_H-M   'P 1'
#
loop_
_entity.id
_entity.type
_entity.pdbx_description
1 polymer ?
#
loop_
_entity_poly.entity_id
_entity_poly.type
_entity_poly.pdbx_seq_one_letter_code
_entity_poly.pdbx_strand_id
1 'polypeptide(L)'
;MAASRDVDASFLALPLSALTDAALTRALDLGCEHADIRVERIRTQSISLRDARLESLADGEDLGLAVRVVYEGTWGFAAGVVLTAAEAVRLAEEAVTVAQVSAAVNSDRVELAPEPVYPDAVWVSDYDVDPFEVPDAEKTALLTELSEQLLAADGVEHVQTGCQAVKEQKYYADTAGTRTRQQRVRIHPDLTALTVDRTTGAFESMRTLAPPAGRGWEYLTGTGWDWRAEIAEIPSLLMEKTKAPSVEAGRYDLVVDPSNLWLTIHESVGHATELDRALGYEAAYAGTSFATVDKLGTLQYGSPLMNVTGDRTAPHGLSTIGWDDEGVAGQRWDIVKDGVLVGYQVDRNMARLRGLPRSNGCAFADSPQHVPVQRMANVSLQPAPDGPSTAEVIAGVERGIYVVGDKSWSIDMQRYNFQFTGQRFYRIEGGKLAGQLRDVAYQATTTDFWGSMAAVGGPQTYVLGGAFNCGKAQPGQVAPVSHGCPVALFENVNVLNTVQEAGR
;
A
#
# COMPACT_ATOMS: atom_id res chain seq x y z
N MET A 1 -28.56 4.48 1.72
CA MET A 1 -27.87 5.50 2.53
C MET A 1 -27.29 4.77 3.72
N ALA A 2 -25.99 4.46 3.69
CA ALA A 2 -25.31 3.96 4.89
C ALA A 2 -25.48 5.01 6.00
N ALA A 3 -25.78 4.57 7.22
CA ALA A 3 -25.82 5.48 8.36
C ALA A 3 -24.49 6.26 8.40
N SER A 4 -24.52 7.59 8.60
CA SER A 4 -23.27 8.34 8.73
C SER A 4 -22.53 7.78 9.94
N ARG A 5 -21.42 7.07 9.70
CA ARG A 5 -20.56 6.58 10.75
C ARG A 5 -19.77 7.74 11.29
N ASP A 6 -19.78 7.89 12.61
CA ASP A 6 -18.88 8.78 13.32
C ASP A 6 -17.67 7.97 13.78
N VAL A 7 -16.60 8.67 14.17
CA VAL A 7 -15.46 8.04 14.85
C VAL A 7 -15.95 7.44 16.18
N ASP A 8 -15.43 6.28 16.58
CA ASP A 8 -15.97 5.57 17.75
C ASP A 8 -15.98 6.47 18.99
N ALA A 9 -17.12 6.46 19.71
CA ALA A 9 -17.32 7.29 20.89
C ALA A 9 -16.25 7.08 21.97
N SER A 10 -15.67 5.88 22.08
CA SER A 10 -14.60 5.58 23.05
C SER A 10 -13.27 6.26 22.73
N PHE A 11 -13.03 6.64 21.47
CA PHE A 11 -11.89 7.44 21.06
C PHE A 11 -12.19 8.94 21.25
N LEU A 12 -13.40 9.37 20.90
CA LEU A 12 -13.85 10.75 21.11
C LEU A 12 -13.93 11.14 22.60
N ALA A 13 -14.08 10.16 23.50
CA ALA A 13 -14.06 10.36 24.95
C ALA A 13 -12.65 10.62 25.53
N LEU A 14 -11.58 10.45 24.75
CA LEU A 14 -10.22 10.81 25.17
C LEU A 14 -10.11 12.33 25.39
N PRO A 15 -9.16 12.80 26.24
CA PRO A 15 -9.05 14.23 26.57
C PRO A 15 -8.43 15.09 25.46
N LEU A 16 -8.82 14.89 24.19
CA LEU A 16 -8.18 15.44 22.98
C LEU A 16 -8.00 16.96 23.05
N SER A 17 -9.04 17.71 23.40
CA SER A 17 -8.97 19.17 23.51
C SER A 17 -8.03 19.63 24.62
N ALA A 18 -8.09 19.00 25.79
CA ALA A 18 -7.21 19.35 26.91
C ALA A 18 -5.74 19.06 26.61
N LEU A 19 -5.44 17.96 25.90
CA LEU A 19 -4.08 17.65 25.42
C LEU A 19 -3.60 18.69 24.40
N THR A 20 -4.48 19.07 23.47
CA THR A 20 -4.19 20.05 22.42
C THR A 20 -3.87 21.41 23.01
N ASP A 21 -4.77 21.92 23.85
CA ASP A 21 -4.61 23.25 24.44
C ASP A 21 -3.34 23.31 25.29
N ALA A 22 -3.01 22.23 26.00
CA ALA A 22 -1.79 22.14 26.82
C ALA A 22 -0.50 22.10 25.98
N ALA A 23 -0.40 21.20 25.00
CA ALA A 23 0.80 21.06 24.17
C ALA A 23 1.06 22.28 23.28
N LEU A 24 0.04 22.74 22.55
CA LEU A 24 0.20 23.80 21.56
C LEU A 24 0.44 25.16 22.23
N THR A 25 -0.24 25.46 23.34
CA THR A 25 0.05 26.69 24.12
C THR A 25 1.48 26.67 24.61
N ARG A 26 1.95 25.53 25.17
CA ARG A 26 3.33 25.45 25.66
C ARG A 26 4.35 25.63 24.56
N ALA A 27 4.16 25.00 23.40
CA ALA A 27 5.07 25.15 22.26
C ALA A 27 5.12 26.60 21.75
N LEU A 28 3.97 27.28 21.68
CA LEU A 28 3.91 28.71 21.32
C LEU A 28 4.60 29.60 22.36
N ASP A 29 4.38 29.35 23.66
CA ASP A 29 5.06 30.08 24.74
C ASP A 29 6.60 29.92 24.70
N LEU A 30 7.07 28.79 24.18
CA LEU A 30 8.48 28.50 23.96
C LEU A 30 9.03 29.09 22.66
N GLY A 31 8.21 29.71 21.82
CA GLY A 31 8.63 30.39 20.60
C GLY A 31 8.65 29.53 19.34
N CYS A 32 7.93 28.40 19.31
CA CYS A 32 7.82 27.58 18.10
C CYS A 32 7.09 28.32 16.96
N GLU A 33 7.58 28.16 15.74
CA GLU A 33 6.98 28.69 14.51
C GLU A 33 5.79 27.85 14.05
N HIS A 34 5.84 26.55 14.32
CA HIS A 34 4.76 25.59 14.12
C HIS A 34 4.81 24.55 15.24
N ALA A 35 3.65 24.09 15.67
CA ALA A 35 3.54 22.86 16.46
C ALA A 35 2.28 22.08 16.06
N ASP A 36 2.39 20.76 16.09
CA ASP A 36 1.26 19.85 15.95
C ASP A 36 1.26 18.79 17.05
N ILE A 37 0.06 18.33 17.38
CA ILE A 37 -0.19 17.20 18.26
C ILE A 37 -0.97 16.13 17.50
N ARG A 38 -0.57 14.88 17.67
CA ARG A 38 -1.33 13.70 17.23
C ARG A 38 -1.71 12.86 18.43
N VAL A 39 -2.94 12.36 18.44
CA VAL A 39 -3.40 11.31 19.35
C VAL A 39 -3.94 10.19 18.49
N GLU A 40 -3.43 8.98 18.68
CA GLU A 40 -3.72 7.86 17.80
C GLU A 40 -4.12 6.63 18.63
N ARG A 41 -5.15 5.91 18.16
CA ARG A 41 -5.49 4.56 18.61
C ARG A 41 -5.47 3.63 17.39
N ILE A 42 -4.62 2.62 17.42
CA ILE A 42 -4.51 1.63 16.36
C ILE A 42 -4.81 0.27 16.97
N ARG A 43 -5.97 -0.31 16.61
CA ARG A 43 -6.33 -1.67 16.99
C ARG A 43 -6.01 -2.60 15.85
N THR A 44 -5.36 -3.72 16.17
CA THR A 44 -5.04 -4.78 15.22
C THR A 44 -5.60 -6.10 15.71
N GLN A 45 -6.06 -6.94 14.79
CA GLN A 45 -6.40 -8.33 15.07
C GLN A 45 -5.79 -9.21 13.97
N SER A 46 -5.16 -10.31 14.35
CA SER A 46 -4.67 -11.33 13.42
C SER A 46 -5.20 -12.70 13.81
N ILE A 47 -5.82 -13.39 12.86
CA ILE A 47 -6.27 -14.77 13.00
C ILE A 47 -5.49 -15.62 12.00
N SER A 48 -4.87 -16.69 12.46
CA SER A 48 -4.18 -17.67 11.60
C SER A 48 -4.66 -19.08 11.87
N LEU A 49 -4.97 -19.81 10.81
CA LEU A 49 -5.32 -21.22 10.83
C LEU A 49 -4.35 -21.99 9.95
N ARG A 50 -4.06 -23.22 10.37
CA ARG A 50 -3.40 -24.23 9.57
C ARG A 50 -4.24 -25.49 9.55
N ASP A 51 -4.49 -25.99 8.34
CA ASP A 51 -5.29 -27.20 8.11
C ASP A 51 -6.62 -27.15 8.90
N ALA A 52 -7.35 -26.03 8.74
CA ALA A 52 -8.61 -25.70 9.43
C ALA A 52 -8.55 -25.58 10.97
N ARG A 53 -7.36 -25.66 11.56
CA ARG A 53 -7.16 -25.52 13.02
C ARG A 53 -6.60 -24.14 13.34
N LEU A 54 -7.20 -23.47 14.31
CA LEU A 54 -6.71 -22.20 14.84
C LEU A 54 -5.30 -22.37 15.42
N GLU A 55 -4.33 -21.65 14.86
CA GLU A 55 -2.97 -21.57 15.40
C GLU A 55 -2.81 -20.34 16.30
N SER A 56 -3.34 -19.19 15.87
CA SER A 56 -3.27 -17.96 16.65
C SER A 56 -4.50 -17.08 16.44
N LEU A 57 -4.91 -16.41 17.52
CA LEU A 57 -5.78 -15.25 17.51
C LEU A 57 -5.13 -14.24 18.45
N ALA A 58 -4.75 -13.09 17.91
CA ALA A 58 -4.08 -12.03 18.66
C ALA A 58 -4.75 -10.69 18.39
N ASP A 59 -4.95 -9.94 19.47
CA ASP A 59 -5.40 -8.55 19.44
C ASP A 59 -4.28 -7.65 19.95
N GLY A 60 -4.08 -6.52 19.28
CA GLY A 60 -3.15 -5.47 19.65
C GLY A 60 -3.84 -4.12 19.72
N GLU A 61 -3.33 -3.25 20.59
CA GLU A 61 -3.74 -1.84 20.65
C GLU A 61 -2.53 -0.96 20.93
N ASP A 62 -2.30 0.02 20.05
CA ASP A 62 -1.37 1.12 20.28
C ASP A 62 -2.17 2.38 20.57
N LEU A 63 -1.97 2.98 21.74
CA LEU A 63 -2.61 4.23 22.15
C LEU A 63 -1.55 5.19 22.69
N GLY A 64 -1.50 6.40 22.13
CA GLY A 64 -0.53 7.40 22.56
C GLY A 64 -0.76 8.78 21.95
N LEU A 65 0.13 9.69 22.32
CA LEU A 65 0.20 11.03 21.76
C LEU A 65 1.64 11.38 21.34
N ALA A 66 1.76 12.27 20.37
CA ALA A 66 3.01 12.90 20.00
C ALA A 66 2.85 14.39 19.78
N VAL A 67 3.92 15.13 20.07
CA VAL A 67 4.06 16.55 19.77
C VAL A 67 5.25 16.73 18.83
N ARG A 68 5.04 17.46 17.75
CA ARG A 68 6.08 17.83 16.79
C ARG A 68 6.13 19.34 16.66
N VAL A 69 7.33 19.91 16.61
CA VAL A 69 7.55 21.35 16.58
C VAL A 69 8.55 21.76 15.51
N VAL A 70 8.39 22.96 14.98
CA VAL A 70 9.43 23.69 14.27
C VAL A 70 9.90 24.83 15.17
N TYR A 71 11.12 24.74 15.69
CA TYR A 71 11.73 25.76 16.53
C TYR A 71 12.99 26.30 15.83
N GLU A 72 12.99 27.62 15.54
CA GLU A 72 14.06 28.31 14.79
C GLU A 72 14.42 27.61 13.47
N GLY A 73 13.42 27.05 12.79
CA GLY A 73 13.59 26.31 11.54
C GLY A 73 14.21 24.91 11.68
N THR A 74 14.15 24.30 12.86
CA THR A 74 14.59 22.91 13.10
C THR A 74 13.44 22.07 13.64
N TRP A 75 13.33 20.82 13.17
CA TRP A 75 12.35 19.86 13.67
C TRP A 75 12.68 19.36 15.07
N GLY A 76 11.66 19.25 15.90
CA GLY A 76 11.67 18.56 17.18
C GLY A 76 10.47 17.64 17.32
N PHE A 77 10.65 16.49 17.97
CA PHE A 77 9.61 15.48 18.13
C PHE A 77 9.75 14.79 19.48
N ALA A 78 8.62 14.56 20.15
CA ALA A 78 8.53 13.72 21.34
C ALA A 78 7.17 13.01 21.38
N ALA A 79 7.15 11.80 21.92
CA ALA A 79 5.94 10.98 22.02
C ALA A 79 5.82 10.31 23.40
N GLY A 80 4.60 9.95 23.77
CA GLY A 80 4.30 9.29 25.04
C GLY A 80 2.98 8.52 25.00
N VAL A 81 2.73 7.73 26.05
CA VAL A 81 1.51 6.92 26.20
C VAL A 81 0.58 7.43 27.31
N VAL A 82 1.00 8.45 28.07
CA VAL A 82 0.23 9.02 29.17
C VAL A 82 -0.61 10.19 28.66
N LEU A 83 -1.92 9.98 28.52
CA LEU A 83 -2.85 10.96 27.96
C LEU A 83 -3.31 11.99 29.02
N THR A 84 -2.38 12.82 29.51
CA THR A 84 -2.70 13.93 30.43
C THR A 84 -2.15 15.26 29.94
N ALA A 85 -2.77 16.38 30.35
CA ALA A 85 -2.30 17.72 29.99
C ALA A 85 -0.85 17.99 30.45
N ALA A 86 -0.47 17.49 31.64
CA ALA A 86 0.89 17.63 32.15
C ALA A 86 1.92 16.89 31.27
N GLU A 87 1.58 15.70 30.79
CA GLU A 87 2.44 14.97 29.86
C GLU A 87 2.52 15.67 28.50
N ALA A 88 1.40 16.20 27.99
CA ALA A 88 1.38 16.97 26.75
C ALA A 88 2.31 18.21 26.79
N VAL A 89 2.35 18.91 27.93
CA VAL A 89 3.31 20.01 28.20
C VAL A 89 4.75 19.48 28.18
N ARG A 90 5.01 18.38 28.90
CA ARG A 90 6.35 17.77 28.98
C ARG A 90 6.86 17.35 27.60
N LEU A 91 6.01 16.76 26.77
CA LEU A 91 6.36 16.36 25.40
C LEU A 91 6.63 17.58 24.50
N ALA A 92 5.88 18.67 24.64
CA ALA A 92 6.18 19.91 23.92
C ALA A 92 7.56 20.48 24.30
N GLU A 93 7.90 20.49 25.59
CA GLU A 93 9.22 20.92 26.08
C GLU A 93 10.35 20.00 25.58
N GLU A 94 10.13 18.69 25.60
CA GLU A 94 11.08 17.70 25.09
C GLU A 94 11.29 17.87 23.58
N ALA A 95 10.22 18.05 22.80
CA ALA A 95 10.31 18.29 21.36
C ALA A 95 11.13 19.56 21.06
N VAL A 96 10.91 20.66 21.79
CA VAL A 96 11.73 21.89 21.66
C VAL A 96 13.20 21.61 22.01
N THR A 97 13.46 20.85 23.07
CA THR A 97 14.82 20.46 23.45
C THR A 97 15.50 19.66 22.33
N VAL A 98 14.78 18.71 21.72
CA VAL A 98 15.27 17.94 20.56
C VAL A 98 15.61 18.88 19.39
N ALA A 99 14.74 19.85 19.08
CA ALA A 99 15.00 20.82 18.01
C ALA A 99 16.25 21.67 18.29
N GLN A 100 16.43 22.15 19.52
CA GLN A 100 17.60 22.93 19.92
C GLN A 100 18.90 22.14 19.80
N VAL A 101 18.90 20.87 20.23
CA VAL A 101 20.08 19.99 20.13
C VAL A 101 20.39 19.65 18.66
N SER A 102 19.37 19.40 17.85
CA SER A 102 19.53 19.08 16.42
C SER A 102 19.90 20.28 15.56
N ALA A 103 19.70 21.52 16.04
CA ALA A 103 19.99 22.73 15.27
C ALA A 103 21.44 22.81 14.77
N ALA A 104 22.40 22.25 15.52
CA ALA A 104 23.81 22.24 15.14
C ALA A 104 24.14 21.36 13.93
N VAL A 105 23.30 20.36 13.63
CA VAL A 105 23.46 19.45 12.49
C VAL A 105 22.40 19.67 11.40
N ASN A 106 21.51 20.65 11.59
CA ASN A 106 20.50 21.00 10.62
C ASN A 106 21.14 21.75 9.43
N SER A 107 21.11 21.16 8.24
CA SER A 107 21.67 21.78 7.03
C SER A 107 20.74 22.82 6.42
N ASP A 108 19.43 22.64 6.58
CA ASP A 108 18.41 23.39 5.85
C ASP A 108 17.30 23.86 6.80
N ARG A 109 16.88 25.12 6.63
CA ARG A 109 15.78 25.66 7.42
C ARG A 109 14.47 24.94 7.07
N VAL A 110 13.83 24.35 8.07
CA VAL A 110 12.52 23.72 7.94
C VAL A 110 11.46 24.80 7.79
N GLU A 111 10.75 24.76 6.67
CA GLU A 111 9.56 25.57 6.41
C GLU A 111 8.45 24.66 5.87
N LEU A 112 7.20 24.98 6.16
CA LEU A 112 6.05 24.17 5.75
C LEU A 112 5.26 24.89 4.65
N ALA A 113 4.84 24.14 3.63
CA ALA A 113 3.86 24.64 2.67
C ALA A 113 2.54 24.95 3.41
N PRO A 114 1.82 26.01 3.00
CA PRO A 114 0.54 26.35 3.59
C PRO A 114 -0.51 25.25 3.30
N GLU A 115 -1.47 25.13 4.20
CA GLU A 115 -2.62 24.23 4.09
C GLU A 115 -3.86 24.96 4.63
N PRO A 116 -5.06 24.78 4.04
CA PRO A 116 -6.29 25.31 4.62
C PRO A 116 -6.53 24.79 6.04
N VAL A 117 -7.20 25.60 6.85
CA VAL A 117 -7.56 25.24 8.22
C VAL A 117 -8.85 24.43 8.23
N TYR A 118 -8.85 23.28 8.90
CA TYR A 118 -10.02 22.42 9.05
C TYR A 118 -10.48 22.39 10.52
N PRO A 119 -11.36 23.30 10.93
CA PRO A 119 -11.84 23.35 12.31
C PRO A 119 -12.82 22.20 12.54
N ASP A 120 -12.46 21.32 13.48
CA ASP A 120 -13.31 20.25 13.98
C ASP A 120 -13.85 19.28 12.92
N ALA A 121 -13.09 19.07 11.85
CA ALA A 121 -13.50 18.23 10.74
C ALA A 121 -13.38 16.74 11.05
N VAL A 122 -14.28 15.94 10.47
CA VAL A 122 -14.39 14.50 10.74
C VAL A 122 -14.43 13.72 9.42
N TRP A 123 -13.74 12.58 9.36
CA TRP A 123 -13.82 11.65 8.24
C TRP A 123 -13.81 10.20 8.72
N VAL A 124 -14.63 9.34 8.10
CA VAL A 124 -14.64 7.90 8.35
C VAL A 124 -14.57 7.17 7.01
N SER A 125 -13.74 6.12 6.93
CA SER A 125 -13.64 5.30 5.72
C SER A 125 -14.96 4.59 5.40
N ASP A 126 -15.15 4.23 4.14
CA ASP A 126 -16.37 3.55 3.67
C ASP A 126 -16.29 2.03 3.94
N TYR A 127 -16.82 1.59 5.07
CA TYR A 127 -16.97 0.18 5.45
C TYR A 127 -18.36 -0.07 6.02
N ASP A 128 -18.86 -1.32 5.98
CA ASP A 128 -20.23 -1.69 6.40
C ASP A 128 -20.31 -2.49 7.70
N VAL A 129 -19.31 -3.30 8.04
CA VAL A 129 -19.29 -4.13 9.27
C VAL A 129 -17.95 -3.96 9.96
N ASP A 130 -17.97 -3.41 11.16
CA ASP A 130 -16.73 -3.25 11.93
C ASP A 130 -16.16 -4.61 12.33
N PRO A 131 -14.94 -4.99 11.90
CA PRO A 131 -14.40 -6.30 12.23
C PRO A 131 -14.17 -6.48 13.73
N PHE A 132 -14.06 -5.40 14.52
CA PHE A 132 -13.88 -5.49 15.97
C PHE A 132 -15.20 -5.62 16.75
N GLU A 133 -16.34 -5.54 16.07
CA GLU A 133 -17.66 -5.80 16.65
C GLU A 133 -18.17 -7.22 16.34
N VAL A 134 -17.57 -7.90 15.37
CA VAL A 134 -17.90 -9.29 15.04
C VAL A 134 -17.31 -10.23 16.10
N PRO A 135 -18.08 -11.19 16.65
CA PRO A 135 -17.57 -12.16 17.61
C PRO A 135 -16.46 -13.05 17.03
N ASP A 136 -15.41 -13.32 17.81
CA ASP A 136 -14.28 -14.13 17.35
C ASP A 136 -14.70 -15.57 16.95
N ALA A 137 -15.73 -16.11 17.60
CA ALA A 137 -16.30 -17.40 17.24
C ALA A 137 -16.89 -17.41 15.83
N GLU A 138 -17.51 -16.31 15.39
CA GLU A 138 -18.05 -16.19 14.02
C GLU A 138 -16.91 -16.03 13.00
N LYS A 139 -15.89 -15.24 13.33
CA LYS A 139 -14.72 -15.05 12.46
C LYS A 139 -13.97 -16.36 12.24
N THR A 140 -13.67 -17.06 13.33
CA THR A 140 -12.94 -18.32 13.30
C THR A 140 -13.76 -19.40 12.60
N ALA A 141 -15.07 -19.48 12.83
CA ALA A 141 -15.95 -20.42 12.12
C ALA A 141 -15.94 -20.21 10.60
N LEU A 142 -16.04 -18.95 10.13
CA LEU A 142 -15.98 -18.67 8.70
C LEU A 142 -14.62 -19.04 8.09
N LEU A 143 -13.51 -18.65 8.74
CA LEU A 143 -12.17 -18.99 8.25
C LEU A 143 -11.92 -20.50 8.26
N THR A 144 -12.43 -21.22 9.26
CA THR A 144 -12.41 -22.69 9.32
C THR A 144 -13.21 -23.29 8.16
N GLU A 145 -14.44 -22.84 7.89
CA GLU A 145 -15.27 -23.32 6.76
C GLU A 145 -14.53 -23.20 5.43
N LEU A 146 -13.94 -22.03 5.15
CA LEU A 146 -13.20 -21.78 3.92
C LEU A 146 -11.93 -22.64 3.82
N SER A 147 -11.24 -22.85 4.95
CA SER A 147 -10.06 -23.72 5.04
C SER A 147 -10.41 -25.20 4.79
N GLU A 148 -11.49 -25.70 5.40
CA GLU A 148 -12.00 -27.06 5.21
C GLU A 148 -12.40 -27.32 3.76
N GLN A 149 -13.02 -26.33 3.10
CA GLN A 149 -13.38 -26.44 1.68
C GLN A 149 -12.15 -26.70 0.79
N LEU A 150 -11.04 -25.99 1.00
CA LEU A 150 -9.80 -26.22 0.25
C LEU A 150 -9.15 -27.57 0.60
N LEU A 151 -9.11 -27.93 1.88
CA LEU A 151 -8.50 -29.19 2.35
C LEU A 151 -9.25 -30.43 1.85
N ALA A 152 -10.57 -30.31 1.64
CA ALA A 152 -11.38 -31.40 1.12
C ALA A 152 -11.15 -31.68 -0.37
N ALA A 153 -10.45 -30.78 -1.09
CA ALA A 153 -10.24 -30.90 -2.52
C ALA A 153 -9.06 -31.84 -2.86
N ASP A 154 -9.25 -32.65 -3.91
CA ASP A 154 -8.21 -33.55 -4.41
C ASP A 154 -6.94 -32.77 -4.80
N GLY A 155 -5.79 -33.23 -4.29
CA GLY A 155 -4.49 -32.66 -4.58
C GLY A 155 -4.06 -31.50 -3.68
N VAL A 156 -4.89 -31.08 -2.72
CA VAL A 156 -4.51 -30.15 -1.66
C VAL A 156 -4.10 -30.95 -0.42
N GLU A 157 -2.85 -30.77 0.03
CA GLU A 157 -2.30 -31.49 1.20
C GLU A 157 -2.29 -30.61 2.46
N HIS A 158 -2.12 -29.30 2.29
CA HIS A 158 -2.15 -28.34 3.39
C HIS A 158 -2.83 -27.04 2.98
N VAL A 159 -3.41 -26.35 3.96
CA VAL A 159 -4.00 -25.02 3.79
C VAL A 159 -3.55 -24.10 4.92
N GLN A 160 -3.11 -22.91 4.55
CA GLN A 160 -2.91 -21.80 5.47
C GLN A 160 -4.01 -20.76 5.22
N THR A 161 -4.65 -20.30 6.28
CA THR A 161 -5.71 -19.28 6.21
C THR A 161 -5.38 -18.17 7.20
N GLY A 162 -5.42 -16.93 6.72
CA GLY A 162 -5.11 -15.73 7.51
C GLY A 162 -6.20 -14.69 7.37
N CYS A 163 -6.39 -13.89 8.41
CA CYS A 163 -7.10 -12.62 8.31
C CYS A 163 -6.49 -11.61 9.27
N GLN A 164 -6.04 -10.48 8.73
CA GLN A 164 -5.63 -9.32 9.51
C GLN A 164 -6.69 -8.22 9.42
N ALA A 165 -7.09 -7.64 10.54
CA ALA A 165 -7.95 -6.46 10.59
C ALA A 165 -7.23 -5.33 11.33
N VAL A 166 -7.40 -4.10 10.86
CA VAL A 166 -6.85 -2.89 11.48
C VAL A 166 -7.94 -1.84 11.56
N LYS A 167 -8.16 -1.27 12.74
CA LYS A 167 -8.93 -0.04 12.95
C LYS A 167 -7.98 1.04 13.43
N GLU A 168 -7.85 2.08 12.64
CA GLU A 168 -6.98 3.22 12.93
C GLU A 168 -7.83 4.45 13.18
N GLN A 169 -7.61 5.09 14.33
CA GLN A 169 -8.28 6.30 14.74
C GLN A 169 -7.23 7.35 15.03
N LYS A 170 -7.31 8.50 14.36
CA LYS A 170 -6.33 9.58 14.50
C LYS A 170 -7.03 10.90 14.80
N TYR A 171 -6.46 11.62 15.73
CA TYR A 171 -6.74 13.03 15.99
C TYR A 171 -5.49 13.84 15.69
N TYR A 172 -5.63 14.90 14.92
CA TYR A 172 -4.55 15.84 14.61
C TYR A 172 -5.00 17.25 14.96
N ALA A 173 -4.11 18.04 15.56
CA ALA A 173 -4.31 19.48 15.71
C ALA A 173 -3.01 20.25 15.60
N ASP A 174 -3.08 21.47 15.08
CA ASP A 174 -1.91 22.33 14.89
C ASP A 174 -2.11 23.78 15.36
N THR A 175 -1.00 24.52 15.40
CA THR A 175 -0.97 25.94 15.76
C THR A 175 -1.68 26.85 14.74
N ALA A 176 -2.01 26.36 13.54
CA ALA A 176 -2.79 27.10 12.55
C ALA A 176 -4.31 27.03 12.85
N GLY A 177 -4.73 26.11 13.72
CA GLY A 177 -6.12 25.95 14.15
C GLY A 177 -6.84 24.75 13.52
N THR A 178 -6.13 23.90 12.78
CA THR A 178 -6.70 22.65 12.28
C THR A 178 -6.97 21.72 13.46
N ARG A 179 -8.12 21.05 13.46
CA ARG A 179 -8.50 19.99 14.40
C ARG A 179 -9.28 18.93 13.65
N THR A 180 -8.66 17.80 13.34
CA THR A 180 -9.30 16.73 12.57
C THR A 180 -9.43 15.45 13.39
N ARG A 181 -10.49 14.70 13.12
CA ARG A 181 -10.72 13.36 13.64
C ARG A 181 -10.96 12.44 12.47
N GLN A 182 -10.29 11.31 12.44
CA GLN A 182 -10.55 10.33 11.42
C GLN A 182 -10.48 8.90 11.90
N GLN A 183 -11.27 8.05 11.25
CA GLN A 183 -11.29 6.61 11.47
C GLN A 183 -11.24 5.86 10.16
N ARG A 184 -10.41 4.83 10.08
CA ARG A 184 -10.43 3.89 8.96
C ARG A 184 -10.31 2.45 9.40
N VAL A 185 -10.94 1.58 8.63
CA VAL A 185 -10.84 0.13 8.77
C VAL A 185 -10.19 -0.47 7.53
N ARG A 186 -9.29 -1.42 7.75
CA ARG A 186 -8.62 -2.21 6.71
C ARG A 186 -8.69 -3.68 7.09
N ILE A 187 -8.87 -4.55 6.09
CA ILE A 187 -8.88 -6.00 6.27
C ILE A 187 -8.05 -6.68 5.18
N HIS A 188 -7.34 -7.74 5.55
CA HIS A 188 -6.54 -8.57 4.66
C HIS A 188 -6.75 -10.05 4.99
N PRO A 189 -7.80 -10.66 4.44
CA PRO A 189 -7.92 -12.11 4.38
C PRO A 189 -7.05 -12.71 3.29
N ASP A 190 -6.49 -13.90 3.56
CA ASP A 190 -5.78 -14.69 2.56
C ASP A 190 -5.94 -16.20 2.83
N LEU A 191 -6.02 -16.99 1.75
CA LEU A 191 -5.98 -18.45 1.84
C LEU A 191 -4.96 -18.98 0.84
N THR A 192 -4.05 -19.83 1.34
CA THR A 192 -3.02 -20.48 0.53
C THR A 192 -3.19 -22.00 0.59
N ALA A 193 -3.45 -22.61 -0.56
CA ALA A 193 -3.44 -24.06 -0.74
C ALA A 193 -2.04 -24.53 -1.12
N LEU A 194 -1.61 -25.66 -0.57
CA LEU A 194 -0.34 -26.30 -0.86
C LEU A 194 -0.57 -27.75 -1.31
N THR A 195 0.21 -28.16 -2.30
CA THR A 195 0.30 -29.55 -2.74
C THR A 195 1.74 -30.03 -2.59
N VAL A 196 1.93 -31.28 -2.18
CA VAL A 196 3.23 -31.89 -1.94
C VAL A 196 3.34 -33.17 -2.75
N ASP A 197 4.36 -33.25 -3.60
CA ASP A 197 4.77 -34.51 -4.22
C ASP A 197 5.46 -35.38 -3.16
N ARG A 198 4.76 -36.42 -2.70
CA ARG A 198 5.25 -37.34 -1.67
C ARG A 198 6.48 -38.15 -2.11
N THR A 199 6.76 -38.25 -3.41
CA THR A 199 7.92 -38.97 -3.94
C THR A 199 9.17 -38.10 -3.92
N THR A 200 9.05 -36.85 -4.38
CA THR A 200 10.20 -35.94 -4.54
C THR A 200 10.38 -34.98 -3.36
N GLY A 201 9.33 -34.78 -2.54
CA GLY A 201 9.26 -33.77 -1.51
C GLY A 201 9.07 -32.34 -2.06
N ALA A 202 8.96 -32.17 -3.38
CA ALA A 202 8.66 -30.89 -3.99
C ALA A 202 7.23 -30.45 -3.63
N PHE A 203 7.01 -29.14 -3.54
CA PHE A 203 5.69 -28.59 -3.28
C PHE A 203 5.38 -27.42 -4.20
N GLU A 204 4.09 -27.23 -4.45
CA GLU A 204 3.58 -26.04 -5.12
C GLU A 204 2.51 -25.38 -4.25
N SER A 205 2.38 -24.07 -4.37
CA SER A 205 1.35 -23.32 -3.65
C SER A 205 0.61 -22.35 -4.57
N MET A 206 -0.60 -22.03 -4.14
CA MET A 206 -1.46 -21.03 -4.74
C MET A 206 -2.28 -20.33 -3.67
N ARG A 207 -2.23 -19.01 -3.67
CA ARG A 207 -2.98 -18.11 -2.79
C ARG A 207 -4.14 -17.48 -3.56
N THR A 208 -5.21 -17.15 -2.85
CA THR A 208 -6.22 -16.20 -3.30
C THR A 208 -5.58 -14.91 -3.85
N LEU A 209 -6.22 -14.32 -4.86
CA LEU A 209 -5.86 -13.05 -5.50
C LEU A 209 -6.52 -11.85 -4.84
N ALA A 210 -7.51 -12.07 -3.96
CA ALA A 210 -8.19 -11.01 -3.25
C ALA A 210 -7.17 -10.06 -2.59
N PRO A 211 -7.19 -8.75 -2.92
CA PRO A 211 -6.26 -7.83 -2.30
C PRO A 211 -6.70 -7.48 -0.88
N PRO A 212 -5.77 -7.01 -0.03
CA PRO A 212 -6.15 -6.26 1.17
C PRO A 212 -6.98 -5.03 0.78
N ALA A 213 -8.00 -4.69 1.59
CA ALA A 213 -8.96 -3.64 1.27
C ALA A 213 -9.28 -2.73 2.47
N GLY A 214 -9.59 -1.46 2.18
CA GLY A 214 -10.20 -0.50 3.12
C GLY A 214 -11.69 -0.77 3.32
N ARG A 215 -12.02 -2.00 3.66
CA ARG A 215 -13.38 -2.52 3.94
C ARG A 215 -13.40 -3.19 5.31
N GLY A 216 -14.60 -3.42 5.81
CA GLY A 216 -14.84 -4.15 7.05
C GLY A 216 -15.02 -5.65 6.83
N TRP A 217 -15.63 -6.32 7.80
CA TRP A 217 -15.85 -7.77 7.77
C TRP A 217 -16.76 -8.22 6.61
N GLU A 218 -17.57 -7.31 6.05
CA GLU A 218 -18.39 -7.56 4.86
C GLU A 218 -17.58 -8.04 3.64
N TYR A 219 -16.27 -7.75 3.62
CA TYR A 219 -15.37 -8.19 2.56
C TYR A 219 -15.26 -9.70 2.46
N LEU A 220 -15.32 -10.41 3.59
CA LEU A 220 -15.28 -11.88 3.66
C LEU A 220 -16.66 -12.53 3.47
N THR A 221 -17.75 -11.77 3.61
CA THR A 221 -19.13 -12.30 3.54
C THR A 221 -19.82 -12.05 2.20
N GLY A 222 -19.06 -11.62 1.19
CA GLY A 222 -19.52 -11.53 -0.20
C GLY A 222 -19.65 -10.12 -0.77
N THR A 223 -19.20 -9.08 -0.06
CA THR A 223 -19.16 -7.71 -0.59
C THR A 223 -17.78 -7.38 -1.14
N GLY A 224 -17.68 -7.05 -2.42
CA GLY A 224 -16.43 -6.59 -3.05
C GLY A 224 -15.49 -7.68 -3.56
N TRP A 225 -15.62 -8.93 -3.09
CA TRP A 225 -14.88 -10.08 -3.63
C TRP A 225 -15.69 -11.38 -3.52
N ASP A 226 -15.63 -12.24 -4.54
CA ASP A 226 -16.31 -13.54 -4.56
C ASP A 226 -15.38 -14.66 -4.07
N TRP A 227 -15.24 -14.73 -2.75
CA TRP A 227 -14.41 -15.72 -2.06
C TRP A 227 -14.80 -17.16 -2.38
N ARG A 228 -16.11 -17.45 -2.46
CA ARG A 228 -16.58 -18.82 -2.67
C ARG A 228 -16.24 -19.31 -4.07
N ALA A 229 -16.41 -18.47 -5.09
CA ALA A 229 -16.01 -18.81 -6.45
C ALA A 229 -14.50 -19.02 -6.55
N GLU A 230 -13.70 -18.09 -6.01
CA GLU A 230 -12.24 -18.20 -6.06
C GLU A 230 -11.71 -19.46 -5.34
N ILE A 231 -12.20 -19.72 -4.13
CA ILE A 231 -11.79 -20.89 -3.35
C ILE A 231 -12.14 -22.19 -4.07
N ALA A 232 -13.29 -22.25 -4.76
CA ALA A 232 -13.68 -23.43 -5.54
C ALA A 232 -12.76 -23.68 -6.75
N GLU A 233 -12.13 -22.64 -7.32
CA GLU A 233 -11.26 -22.77 -8.49
C GLU A 233 -9.81 -23.16 -8.14
N ILE A 234 -9.29 -22.71 -6.99
CA ILE A 234 -7.89 -22.89 -6.59
C ILE A 234 -7.37 -24.33 -6.74
N PRO A 235 -8.08 -25.40 -6.29
CA PRO A 235 -7.55 -26.76 -6.39
C PRO A 235 -7.28 -27.19 -7.83
N SER A 236 -8.19 -26.89 -8.76
CA SER A 236 -8.02 -27.23 -10.18
C SER A 236 -6.83 -26.48 -10.77
N LEU A 237 -6.71 -25.19 -10.47
CA LEU A 237 -5.63 -24.33 -10.96
C LEU A 237 -4.25 -24.77 -10.43
N LEU A 238 -4.18 -25.15 -9.16
CA LEU A 238 -2.98 -25.68 -8.52
C LEU A 238 -2.56 -27.02 -9.13
N MET A 239 -3.53 -27.90 -9.41
CA MET A 239 -3.26 -29.20 -10.05
C MET A 239 -2.85 -29.09 -11.52
N GLU A 240 -3.33 -28.08 -12.23
CA GLU A 240 -2.83 -27.77 -13.57
C GLU A 240 -1.38 -27.26 -13.49
N LYS A 241 -1.09 -26.37 -12.54
CA LYS A 241 0.25 -25.78 -12.34
C LYS A 241 1.33 -26.84 -12.08
N THR A 242 1.05 -27.86 -11.27
CA THR A 242 2.03 -28.95 -10.99
C THR A 242 2.41 -29.75 -12.24
N LYS A 243 1.53 -29.78 -13.24
CA LYS A 243 1.73 -30.51 -14.51
C LYS A 243 2.24 -29.59 -15.62
N ALA A 244 2.33 -28.28 -15.37
CA ALA A 244 2.64 -27.30 -16.38
C ALA A 244 4.09 -27.46 -16.89
N PRO A 245 4.34 -27.31 -18.19
CA PRO A 245 5.69 -27.24 -18.74
C PRO A 245 6.41 -25.99 -18.24
N SER A 246 7.72 -26.11 -18.09
CA SER A 246 8.61 -24.99 -17.79
C SER A 246 8.71 -24.04 -18.99
N VAL A 247 8.90 -22.74 -18.74
CA VAL A 247 9.05 -21.73 -19.81
C VAL A 247 10.36 -21.91 -20.57
N GLU A 248 10.36 -21.64 -21.88
CA GLU A 248 11.59 -21.40 -22.63
C GLU A 248 12.00 -19.94 -22.47
N ALA A 249 13.21 -19.68 -21.97
CA ALA A 249 13.72 -18.33 -21.83
C ALA A 249 13.78 -17.60 -23.18
N GLY A 250 13.45 -16.31 -23.19
CA GLY A 250 13.40 -15.54 -24.43
C GLY A 250 12.57 -14.27 -24.30
N ARG A 251 12.20 -13.70 -25.44
CA ARG A 251 11.36 -12.50 -25.53
C ARG A 251 9.91 -12.87 -25.79
N TYR A 252 9.01 -12.31 -25.00
CA TYR A 252 7.57 -12.55 -25.07
C TYR A 252 6.79 -11.26 -24.90
N ASP A 253 5.61 -11.21 -25.52
CA ASP A 253 4.60 -10.25 -25.13
C ASP A 253 3.94 -10.72 -23.84
N LEU A 254 3.77 -9.80 -22.88
CA LEU A 254 3.20 -10.09 -21.58
C LEU A 254 1.87 -9.37 -21.42
N VAL A 255 0.81 -10.15 -21.21
CA VAL A 255 -0.42 -9.64 -20.63
C VAL A 255 -0.29 -9.79 -19.13
N VAL A 256 -0.36 -8.71 -18.36
CA VAL A 256 -0.18 -8.75 -16.90
C VAL A 256 -1.51 -8.41 -16.25
N ASP A 257 -2.04 -9.35 -15.48
CA ASP A 257 -3.25 -9.18 -14.69
C ASP A 257 -3.03 -8.18 -13.54
N PRO A 258 -4.05 -7.40 -13.15
CA PRO A 258 -3.98 -6.50 -12.00
C PRO A 258 -3.46 -7.13 -10.71
N SER A 259 -3.77 -8.41 -10.46
CA SER A 259 -3.32 -9.15 -9.27
C SER A 259 -1.81 -9.38 -9.25
N ASN A 260 -1.09 -9.17 -10.36
CA ASN A 260 0.37 -9.12 -10.43
C ASN A 260 0.90 -7.69 -10.63
N LEU A 261 0.29 -6.94 -11.56
CA LEU A 261 0.79 -5.63 -12.00
C LEU A 261 0.82 -4.59 -10.87
N TRP A 262 -0.05 -4.71 -9.86
CA TRP A 262 -0.04 -3.81 -8.70
C TRP A 262 1.32 -3.75 -8.01
N LEU A 263 2.01 -4.89 -7.92
CA LEU A 263 3.32 -4.99 -7.26
C LEU A 263 4.43 -4.40 -8.14
N THR A 264 4.33 -4.58 -9.47
CA THR A 264 5.22 -3.89 -10.43
C THR A 264 5.10 -2.38 -10.26
N ILE A 265 3.88 -1.86 -10.12
CA ILE A 265 3.64 -0.42 -9.88
C ILE A 265 4.22 0.01 -8.53
N HIS A 266 3.98 -0.75 -7.46
CA HIS A 266 4.52 -0.49 -6.14
C HIS A 266 6.04 -0.24 -6.18
N GLU A 267 6.77 -1.18 -6.77
CA GLU A 267 8.22 -1.18 -6.75
C GLU A 267 8.84 -0.23 -7.77
N SER A 268 8.29 -0.19 -8.99
CA SER A 268 8.90 0.53 -10.11
C SER A 268 8.34 1.93 -10.33
N VAL A 269 7.21 2.31 -9.70
CA VAL A 269 6.61 3.64 -9.81
C VAL A 269 6.38 4.27 -8.45
N GLY A 270 5.72 3.55 -7.54
CA GLY A 270 5.39 4.00 -6.20
C GLY A 270 6.62 4.52 -5.46
N HIS A 271 7.58 3.64 -5.19
CA HIS A 271 8.83 4.04 -4.54
C HIS A 271 9.66 5.04 -5.36
N ALA A 272 9.77 4.86 -6.67
CA ALA A 272 10.58 5.73 -7.52
C ALA A 272 10.07 7.19 -7.55
N THR A 273 8.80 7.44 -7.20
CA THR A 273 8.19 8.78 -7.24
C THR A 273 7.92 9.35 -5.84
N GLU A 274 8.47 8.73 -4.80
CA GLU A 274 8.63 9.33 -3.47
C GLU A 274 9.74 10.39 -3.52
N LEU A 275 9.43 11.66 -3.19
CA LEU A 275 10.37 12.76 -3.44
C LEU A 275 11.62 12.69 -2.55
N ASP A 276 11.54 12.22 -1.32
CA ASP A 276 12.73 12.02 -0.48
C ASP A 276 13.74 11.07 -1.09
N ARG A 277 13.28 10.00 -1.76
CA ARG A 277 14.15 9.07 -2.50
C ARG A 277 14.78 9.72 -3.72
N ALA A 278 14.04 10.57 -4.43
CA ALA A 278 14.56 11.35 -5.55
C ALA A 278 15.54 12.45 -5.13
N LEU A 279 15.43 12.95 -3.89
CA LEU A 279 16.38 13.89 -3.27
C LEU A 279 17.58 13.18 -2.61
N GLY A 280 17.51 11.86 -2.41
CA GLY A 280 18.54 11.08 -1.73
C GLY A 280 18.50 11.17 -0.20
N TYR A 281 17.41 11.67 0.38
CA TYR A 281 17.20 11.74 1.83
C TYR A 281 16.83 10.39 2.45
N GLU A 282 16.30 9.48 1.63
CA GLU A 282 15.90 8.15 2.06
C GLU A 282 16.49 7.08 1.12
N ALA A 283 17.04 6.03 1.73
CA ALA A 283 17.58 4.85 1.05
C ALA A 283 17.29 3.54 1.79
N ALA A 284 16.76 3.59 3.01
CA ALA A 284 16.40 2.41 3.78
C ALA A 284 15.28 1.63 3.09
N TYR A 285 15.37 0.31 3.20
CA TYR A 285 14.50 -0.68 2.57
C TYR A 285 14.48 -0.59 1.05
N ALA A 286 13.67 0.33 0.51
CA ALA A 286 13.39 0.42 -0.91
C ALA A 286 14.40 1.27 -1.72
N GLY A 287 15.53 1.66 -1.13
CA GLY A 287 16.59 2.35 -1.86
C GLY A 287 16.24 3.78 -2.29
N THR A 288 16.94 4.28 -3.31
CA THR A 288 16.79 5.62 -3.89
C THR A 288 15.96 5.56 -5.17
N SER A 289 15.95 6.65 -5.96
CA SER A 289 15.19 6.74 -7.20
C SER A 289 16.05 7.09 -8.42
N PHE A 290 15.78 6.44 -9.54
CA PHE A 290 16.28 6.82 -10.87
C PHE A 290 15.54 8.04 -11.46
N ALA A 291 14.33 8.32 -10.99
CA ALA A 291 13.46 9.41 -11.42
C ALA A 291 13.80 10.70 -10.65
N THR A 292 15.04 11.15 -10.83
CA THR A 292 15.59 12.33 -10.15
C THR A 292 14.90 13.62 -10.58
N VAL A 293 14.96 14.62 -9.72
CA VAL A 293 14.19 15.87 -9.89
C VAL A 293 14.49 16.60 -11.21
N ASP A 294 15.73 16.59 -11.68
CA ASP A 294 16.14 17.19 -12.96
C ASP A 294 15.41 16.58 -14.18
N LYS A 295 14.82 15.41 -14.00
CA LYS A 295 14.05 14.69 -15.02
C LYS A 295 12.55 14.98 -15.01
N LEU A 296 12.06 15.77 -14.04
CA LEU A 296 10.65 16.16 -13.97
C LEU A 296 10.24 16.92 -15.25
N GLY A 297 9.14 16.48 -15.87
CA GLY A 297 8.62 17.04 -17.12
C GLY A 297 9.37 16.61 -18.39
N THR A 298 10.43 15.81 -18.29
CA THR A 298 11.26 15.42 -19.45
C THR A 298 11.49 13.92 -19.56
N LEU A 299 11.50 13.18 -18.44
CA LEU A 299 11.62 11.72 -18.47
C LEU A 299 10.38 11.07 -19.07
N GLN A 300 10.60 10.37 -20.18
CA GLN A 300 9.69 9.37 -20.71
C GLN A 300 9.72 8.17 -19.77
N TYR A 301 8.77 8.14 -18.84
CA TYR A 301 8.62 7.08 -17.86
C TYR A 301 8.09 5.82 -18.50
N GLY A 302 7.13 5.96 -19.42
CA GLY A 302 6.51 4.86 -20.15
C GLY A 302 5.93 5.30 -21.49
N SER A 303 5.11 4.43 -22.09
CA SER A 303 4.46 4.74 -23.36
C SER A 303 3.41 5.86 -23.21
N PRO A 304 2.97 6.51 -24.30
CA PRO A 304 1.92 7.53 -24.24
C PRO A 304 0.58 7.05 -23.66
N LEU A 305 0.37 5.73 -23.55
CA LEU A 305 -0.81 5.16 -22.91
C LEU A 305 -0.74 5.26 -21.38
N MET A 306 0.45 5.46 -20.81
CA MET A 306 0.68 5.43 -19.37
C MET A 306 0.21 6.70 -18.68
N ASN A 307 -0.81 6.53 -17.85
CA ASN A 307 -1.32 7.56 -16.96
C ASN A 307 -1.38 7.00 -15.53
N VAL A 308 -0.50 7.48 -14.66
CA VAL A 308 -0.42 7.05 -13.26
C VAL A 308 -0.72 8.24 -12.35
N THR A 309 -1.63 8.03 -11.41
CA THR A 309 -2.01 9.06 -10.43
C THR A 309 -1.69 8.64 -9.02
N GLY A 310 -1.31 9.61 -8.19
CA GLY A 310 -1.39 9.49 -6.73
C GLY A 310 -2.78 9.95 -6.28
N ASP A 311 -3.40 9.18 -5.38
CA ASP A 311 -4.76 9.45 -4.93
C ASP A 311 -4.92 9.11 -3.44
N ARG A 312 -5.36 10.07 -2.61
CA ARG A 312 -5.69 9.87 -1.18
C ARG A 312 -7.19 9.67 -0.93
N THR A 313 -7.99 9.66 -1.99
CA THR A 313 -9.46 9.64 -1.98
C THR A 313 -10.06 8.39 -2.62
N ALA A 314 -9.23 7.50 -3.16
CA ALA A 314 -9.67 6.26 -3.82
C ALA A 314 -10.52 5.39 -2.87
N PRO A 315 -11.81 5.14 -3.16
CA PRO A 315 -12.66 4.34 -2.28
C PRO A 315 -12.06 2.98 -1.97
N HIS A 316 -12.10 2.59 -0.69
CA HIS A 316 -11.54 1.34 -0.16
C HIS A 316 -10.03 1.14 -0.39
N GLY A 317 -9.29 2.18 -0.79
CA GLY A 317 -7.83 2.16 -0.81
C GLY A 317 -7.24 2.11 0.59
N LEU A 318 -6.08 1.47 0.71
CA LEU A 318 -5.38 1.30 1.99
C LEU A 318 -4.70 2.59 2.45
N SER A 319 -4.37 3.47 1.50
CA SER A 319 -3.81 4.81 1.73
C SER A 319 -4.86 5.93 1.72
N THR A 320 -6.14 5.57 1.69
CA THR A 320 -7.26 6.52 1.65
C THR A 320 -7.55 7.08 3.05
N ILE A 321 -7.61 8.40 3.12
CA ILE A 321 -7.69 9.18 4.37
C ILE A 321 -8.40 10.52 4.10
N GLY A 322 -8.96 11.13 5.14
CA GLY A 322 -9.44 12.51 5.07
C GLY A 322 -8.27 13.49 5.07
N TRP A 323 -7.32 13.26 5.98
CA TRP A 323 -6.08 14.06 6.12
C TRP A 323 -4.88 13.15 6.39
N ASP A 324 -3.72 13.59 5.93
CA ASP A 324 -2.43 12.96 6.28
C ASP A 324 -1.96 13.37 7.68
N ASP A 325 -0.81 12.85 8.11
CA ASP A 325 -0.29 13.09 9.46
C ASP A 325 0.36 14.48 9.65
N GLU A 326 0.22 15.38 8.67
CA GLU A 326 0.53 16.82 8.78
C GLU A 326 -0.71 17.72 8.59
N GLY A 327 -1.90 17.11 8.63
CA GLY A 327 -3.18 17.81 8.49
C GLY A 327 -3.52 18.20 7.05
N VAL A 328 -2.87 17.62 6.04
CA VAL A 328 -3.11 17.95 4.63
C VAL A 328 -4.29 17.12 4.11
N ALA A 329 -5.32 17.80 3.58
CA ALA A 329 -6.49 17.09 3.07
C ALA A 329 -6.18 16.26 1.83
N GLY A 330 -6.78 15.06 1.80
CA GLY A 330 -6.66 14.10 0.70
C GLY A 330 -7.06 14.70 -0.66
N GLN A 331 -6.32 14.33 -1.69
CA GLN A 331 -6.54 14.79 -3.07
C GLN A 331 -6.02 13.75 -4.07
N ARG A 332 -6.19 14.05 -5.37
CA ARG A 332 -5.64 13.28 -6.48
C ARG A 332 -4.78 14.17 -7.38
N TRP A 333 -3.70 13.63 -7.91
CA TRP A 333 -2.77 14.31 -8.83
C TRP A 333 -2.11 13.34 -9.80
N ASP A 334 -1.57 13.88 -10.90
CA ASP A 334 -0.83 13.12 -11.89
C ASP A 334 0.63 12.91 -11.42
N ILE A 335 1.11 11.68 -11.49
CA ILE A 335 2.53 11.31 -11.29
C ILE A 335 3.19 11.09 -12.65
N VAL A 336 2.55 10.28 -13.50
CA VAL A 336 2.90 10.10 -14.91
C VAL A 336 1.69 10.47 -15.76
N LYS A 337 1.88 11.31 -16.77
CA LYS A 337 0.83 11.72 -17.70
C LYS A 337 1.31 11.56 -19.13
N ASP A 338 0.55 10.83 -19.94
CA ASP A 338 0.87 10.52 -21.33
C ASP A 338 2.32 10.01 -21.49
N GLY A 339 2.75 9.14 -20.57
CA GLY A 339 4.10 8.57 -20.53
C GLY A 339 5.18 9.44 -19.87
N VAL A 340 4.90 10.70 -19.53
CA VAL A 340 5.90 11.64 -18.99
C VAL A 340 5.78 11.77 -17.46
N LEU A 341 6.90 11.75 -16.75
CA LEU A 341 6.94 12.09 -15.32
C LEU A 341 6.55 13.55 -15.10
N VAL A 342 5.44 13.81 -14.40
CA VAL A 342 4.91 15.17 -14.18
C VAL A 342 4.71 15.53 -12.71
N GLY A 343 4.84 14.57 -11.79
CA GLY A 343 4.64 14.82 -10.37
C GLY A 343 5.36 13.82 -9.47
N TYR A 344 5.47 14.20 -8.19
CA TYR A 344 6.02 13.39 -7.11
C TYR A 344 5.03 13.27 -5.97
N GLN A 345 5.30 12.39 -5.01
CA GLN A 345 4.62 12.28 -3.74
C GLN A 345 5.40 13.10 -2.69
N VAL A 346 4.75 14.10 -2.06
CA VAL A 346 5.43 15.14 -1.27
C VAL A 346 4.69 15.48 0.03
N ASP A 347 5.43 15.64 1.12
CA ASP A 347 4.93 16.23 2.38
C ASP A 347 4.96 17.77 2.32
N ARG A 348 4.61 18.46 3.42
CA ARG A 348 4.57 19.94 3.46
C ARG A 348 5.95 20.57 3.37
N ASN A 349 6.97 19.97 3.98
CA ASN A 349 8.32 20.52 3.95
C ASN A 349 8.92 20.41 2.54
N MET A 350 8.80 19.24 1.92
CA MET A 350 9.26 19.00 0.56
C MET A 350 8.50 19.85 -0.45
N ALA A 351 7.18 20.00 -0.30
CA ALA A 351 6.41 20.92 -1.15
C ALA A 351 6.99 22.33 -1.10
N ARG A 352 7.30 22.84 0.10
CA ARG A 352 7.91 24.16 0.28
C ARG A 352 9.32 24.24 -0.31
N LEU A 353 10.15 23.23 -0.10
CA LEU A 353 11.51 23.12 -0.66
C LEU A 353 11.48 23.16 -2.20
N ARG A 354 10.43 22.60 -2.80
CA ARG A 354 10.24 22.54 -4.25
C ARG A 354 9.48 23.73 -4.84
N GLY A 355 9.08 24.70 -4.02
CA GLY A 355 8.25 25.82 -4.48
C GLY A 355 6.85 25.39 -4.96
N LEU A 356 6.38 24.21 -4.54
CA LEU A 356 5.02 23.77 -4.77
C LEU A 356 4.09 24.54 -3.81
N PRO A 357 2.89 24.96 -4.27
CA PRO A 357 1.99 25.75 -3.46
C PRO A 357 1.40 24.97 -2.27
N ARG A 358 1.39 23.63 -2.35
CA ARG A 358 0.73 22.74 -1.40
C ARG A 358 1.35 21.34 -1.43
N SER A 359 1.30 20.62 -0.31
CA SER A 359 1.55 19.17 -0.27
C SER A 359 0.43 18.39 -0.94
N ASN A 360 0.73 17.17 -1.39
CA ASN A 360 -0.28 16.24 -1.88
C ASN A 360 -0.77 15.23 -0.83
N GLY A 361 -0.51 15.49 0.45
CA GLY A 361 -1.01 14.69 1.56
C GLY A 361 -0.23 13.39 1.71
N CYS A 362 1.09 13.45 1.58
CA CYS A 362 1.94 12.27 1.57
C CYS A 362 2.77 12.09 2.84
N ALA A 363 2.36 12.59 3.99
CA ALA A 363 3.01 12.31 5.26
C ALA A 363 2.28 11.24 6.08
N PHE A 364 3.02 10.29 6.64
CA PHE A 364 2.44 9.23 7.45
C PHE A 364 3.40 8.74 8.54
N ALA A 365 2.85 8.41 9.71
CA ALA A 365 3.45 7.58 10.72
C ALA A 365 2.54 6.40 11.06
N ASP A 366 3.16 5.25 11.32
CA ASP A 366 2.48 3.98 11.61
C ASP A 366 2.12 3.79 13.09
N SER A 367 2.53 4.73 13.95
CA SER A 367 2.35 4.70 15.39
C SER A 367 2.41 6.12 15.96
N PRO A 368 1.75 6.38 17.11
CA PRO A 368 1.93 7.65 17.83
C PRO A 368 3.38 7.91 18.23
N GLN A 369 4.24 6.88 18.32
CA GLN A 369 5.64 7.02 18.74
C GLN A 369 6.59 7.40 17.59
N HIS A 370 6.11 7.40 16.35
CA HIS A 370 6.93 7.65 15.18
C HIS A 370 6.65 9.02 14.57
N VAL A 371 7.71 9.68 14.10
CA VAL A 371 7.61 10.94 13.34
C VAL A 371 6.99 10.66 11.96
N PRO A 372 6.09 11.52 11.44
CA PRO A 372 5.61 11.38 10.07
C PRO A 372 6.77 11.51 9.09
N VAL A 373 6.81 10.61 8.12
CA VAL A 373 7.74 10.67 6.99
C VAL A 373 6.94 10.71 5.69
N GLN A 374 7.57 11.10 4.58
CA GLN A 374 6.91 11.01 3.29
C GLN A 374 6.59 9.54 2.97
N ARG A 375 5.37 9.22 2.58
CA ARG A 375 4.87 7.88 2.23
C ARG A 375 3.91 7.92 1.06
N MET A 376 3.75 6.76 0.43
CA MET A 376 2.92 6.63 -0.76
C MET A 376 1.42 6.88 -0.51
N ALA A 377 0.78 7.48 -1.51
CA ALA A 377 -0.67 7.48 -1.65
C ALA A 377 -1.16 6.17 -2.28
N ASN A 378 -2.41 6.10 -2.72
CA ASN A 378 -2.80 5.05 -3.66
C ASN A 378 -2.22 5.43 -5.03
N VAL A 379 -1.19 4.72 -5.50
CA VAL A 379 -0.49 5.03 -6.77
C VAL A 379 -0.96 4.05 -7.84
N SER A 380 -1.77 4.53 -8.78
CA SER A 380 -2.55 3.66 -9.67
C SER A 380 -2.40 4.01 -11.14
N LEU A 381 -2.16 2.98 -11.97
CA LEU A 381 -2.32 3.05 -13.42
C LEU A 381 -3.80 3.17 -13.75
N GLN A 382 -4.16 4.20 -14.50
CA GLN A 382 -5.55 4.47 -14.86
C GLN A 382 -6.02 3.55 -15.99
N PRO A 383 -7.25 3.02 -15.93
CA PRO A 383 -7.84 2.29 -17.06
C PRO A 383 -8.06 3.21 -18.25
N ALA A 384 -7.98 2.65 -19.45
CA ALA A 384 -8.43 3.34 -20.65
C ALA A 384 -9.97 3.41 -20.61
N PRO A 385 -10.63 4.59 -20.69
CA PRO A 385 -12.08 4.71 -20.48
C PRO A 385 -12.94 3.75 -21.31
N ASP A 386 -12.58 3.56 -22.58
CA ASP A 386 -13.21 2.62 -23.53
C ASP A 386 -12.27 1.45 -23.86
N GLY A 387 -11.45 1.05 -22.90
CA GLY A 387 -10.41 0.04 -23.06
C GLY A 387 -10.94 -1.39 -23.19
N PRO A 388 -10.16 -2.29 -23.80
CA PRO A 388 -10.52 -3.69 -23.97
C PRO A 388 -10.68 -4.44 -22.64
N SER A 389 -11.49 -5.49 -22.65
CA SER A 389 -11.50 -6.52 -21.62
C SER A 389 -10.20 -7.35 -21.63
N THR A 390 -9.94 -8.08 -20.56
CA THR A 390 -8.81 -9.02 -20.48
C THR A 390 -8.78 -10.01 -21.65
N ALA A 391 -9.94 -10.54 -22.05
CA ALA A 391 -10.03 -11.46 -23.17
C ALA A 391 -9.67 -10.81 -24.51
N GLU A 392 -10.06 -9.55 -24.72
CA GLU A 392 -9.72 -8.78 -25.92
C GLU A 392 -8.23 -8.41 -25.97
N VAL A 393 -7.62 -8.07 -24.83
CA VAL A 393 -6.16 -7.86 -24.74
C VAL A 393 -5.42 -9.15 -25.10
N ILE A 394 -5.84 -10.30 -24.55
CA ILE A 394 -5.25 -11.61 -24.87
C ILE A 394 -5.45 -11.95 -26.36
N ALA A 395 -6.62 -11.66 -26.92
CA ALA A 395 -6.93 -11.92 -28.34
C ALA A 395 -6.02 -11.17 -29.31
N GLY A 396 -5.45 -10.03 -28.89
CA GLY A 396 -4.49 -9.26 -29.66
C GLY A 396 -3.06 -9.82 -29.68
N VAL A 397 -2.76 -10.86 -28.90
CA VAL A 397 -1.40 -11.39 -28.73
C VAL A 397 -1.20 -12.69 -29.51
N GLU A 398 -0.27 -12.70 -30.47
CA GLU A 398 0.02 -13.89 -31.28
C GLU A 398 0.84 -14.93 -30.51
N ARG A 399 1.87 -14.50 -29.77
CA ARG A 399 2.71 -15.35 -28.93
C ARG A 399 3.13 -14.59 -27.68
N GLY A 400 2.66 -15.03 -26.53
CA GLY A 400 2.93 -14.34 -25.28
C GLY A 400 2.67 -15.16 -24.03
N ILE A 401 2.69 -14.49 -22.89
CA ILE A 401 2.41 -15.06 -21.58
C ILE A 401 1.42 -14.15 -20.85
N TYR A 402 0.36 -14.74 -20.31
CA TYR A 402 -0.52 -14.09 -19.37
C TYR A 402 -0.05 -14.37 -17.94
N VAL A 403 0.24 -13.32 -17.17
CA VAL A 403 0.80 -13.40 -15.80
C VAL A 403 -0.27 -13.04 -14.78
N VAL A 404 -0.50 -13.90 -13.78
CA VAL A 404 -1.56 -13.74 -12.78
C VAL A 404 -1.06 -14.00 -11.37
N GLY A 405 -1.45 -13.12 -10.44
CA GLY A 405 -1.09 -13.13 -9.02
C GLY A 405 0.36 -12.74 -8.77
N ASP A 406 0.60 -11.90 -7.77
CA ASP A 406 1.94 -11.56 -7.29
C ASP A 406 2.62 -12.72 -6.55
N LYS A 407 3.95 -12.75 -6.59
CA LYS A 407 4.76 -13.69 -5.80
C LYS A 407 6.06 -13.05 -5.35
N SER A 408 7.20 -13.44 -5.91
CA SER A 408 8.51 -12.87 -5.56
C SER A 408 8.82 -11.65 -6.43
N TRP A 409 9.51 -10.68 -5.84
CA TRP A 409 9.99 -9.49 -6.51
C TRP A 409 11.45 -9.22 -6.15
N SER A 410 12.20 -8.76 -7.13
CA SER A 410 13.58 -8.30 -6.96
C SER A 410 13.77 -7.07 -7.82
N ILE A 411 14.22 -5.98 -7.21
CA ILE A 411 14.47 -4.72 -7.90
C ILE A 411 15.68 -4.04 -7.25
N ASP A 412 16.50 -3.37 -8.05
CA ASP A 412 17.72 -2.73 -7.54
C ASP A 412 17.44 -1.54 -6.61
N MET A 413 18.51 -1.04 -5.99
CA MET A 413 18.44 0.08 -5.06
C MET A 413 18.03 1.41 -5.71
N GLN A 414 18.06 1.54 -7.03
CA GLN A 414 17.63 2.77 -7.72
C GLN A 414 16.24 2.63 -8.31
N ARG A 415 15.60 1.47 -8.14
CA ARG A 415 14.34 1.09 -8.78
C ARG A 415 14.41 1.08 -10.31
N TYR A 416 15.59 0.83 -10.86
CA TYR A 416 15.83 0.89 -12.30
C TYR A 416 15.76 -0.46 -12.98
N ASN A 417 16.40 -1.50 -12.44
CA ASN A 417 16.36 -2.87 -12.97
C ASN A 417 15.55 -3.78 -12.06
N PHE A 418 14.63 -4.56 -12.63
CA PHE A 418 13.80 -5.48 -11.86
C PHE A 418 13.69 -6.86 -12.50
N GLN A 419 13.32 -7.84 -11.67
CA GLN A 419 12.87 -9.16 -12.02
C GLN A 419 11.67 -9.53 -11.14
N PHE A 420 10.54 -9.83 -11.76
CA PHE A 420 9.30 -10.19 -11.06
C PHE A 420 8.78 -11.55 -11.52
N THR A 421 8.04 -12.23 -10.66
CA THR A 421 7.35 -13.49 -10.96
C THR A 421 5.90 -13.39 -10.47
N GLY A 422 5.18 -14.51 -10.52
CA GLY A 422 3.76 -14.57 -10.20
C GLY A 422 3.33 -15.95 -9.72
N GLN A 423 2.03 -16.08 -9.49
CA GLN A 423 1.46 -17.33 -9.00
C GLN A 423 1.13 -18.30 -10.14
N ARG A 424 0.61 -17.77 -11.24
CA ARG A 424 0.12 -18.50 -12.41
C ARG A 424 0.59 -17.81 -13.69
N PHE A 425 0.85 -18.62 -14.70
CA PHE A 425 1.26 -18.17 -16.02
C PHE A 425 0.54 -18.99 -17.07
N TYR A 426 0.01 -18.36 -18.10
CA TYR A 426 -0.63 -19.06 -19.22
C TYR A 426 0.05 -18.68 -20.51
N ARG A 427 0.26 -19.66 -21.39
CA ARG A 427 0.80 -19.39 -22.71
C ARG A 427 -0.29 -18.75 -23.55
N ILE A 428 0.06 -17.78 -24.37
CA ILE A 428 -0.83 -17.23 -25.38
C ILE A 428 -0.30 -17.66 -26.75
N GLU A 429 -1.15 -18.33 -27.53
CA GLU A 429 -0.88 -18.74 -28.91
C GLU A 429 -2.09 -18.37 -29.79
N GLY A 430 -1.87 -17.55 -30.84
CA GLY A 430 -2.91 -17.11 -31.77
C GLY A 430 -4.10 -16.42 -31.10
N GLY A 431 -3.83 -15.56 -30.11
CA GLY A 431 -4.85 -14.82 -29.36
C GLY A 431 -5.63 -15.65 -28.33
N LYS A 432 -5.14 -16.82 -27.93
CA LYS A 432 -5.84 -17.72 -27.00
C LYS A 432 -4.92 -18.28 -25.94
N LEU A 433 -5.47 -18.51 -24.75
CA LEU A 433 -4.77 -19.25 -23.71
C LEU A 433 -4.55 -20.71 -24.15
N ALA A 434 -3.31 -21.15 -24.11
CA ALA A 434 -2.84 -22.48 -24.54
C ALA A 434 -2.27 -23.29 -23.34
N GLY A 435 -2.95 -23.20 -22.20
CA GLY A 435 -2.61 -23.89 -20.95
C GLY A 435 -1.58 -23.17 -20.09
N GLN A 436 -1.44 -23.62 -18.83
CA GLN A 436 -0.45 -23.07 -17.91
C GLN A 436 1.00 -23.39 -18.32
N LEU A 437 1.92 -22.53 -17.86
CA LEU A 437 3.36 -22.75 -17.83
C LEU A 437 3.88 -22.42 -16.41
N ARG A 438 5.13 -22.79 -16.14
CA ARG A 438 5.79 -22.48 -14.86
C ARG A 438 7.21 -21.99 -15.05
N ASP A 439 7.84 -21.62 -13.93
CA ASP A 439 9.23 -21.15 -13.85
C ASP A 439 9.50 -19.84 -14.59
N VAL A 440 8.50 -18.96 -14.69
CA VAL A 440 8.59 -17.67 -15.38
C VAL A 440 9.06 -16.58 -14.43
N ALA A 441 10.06 -15.81 -14.85
CA ALA A 441 10.33 -14.49 -14.31
C ALA A 441 10.53 -13.49 -15.43
N TYR A 442 9.84 -12.35 -15.39
CA TYR A 442 10.03 -11.28 -16.36
C TYR A 442 10.97 -10.21 -15.80
N GLN A 443 11.91 -9.77 -16.62
CA GLN A 443 13.00 -8.88 -16.25
C GLN A 443 13.08 -7.71 -17.23
N ALA A 444 13.26 -6.51 -16.71
CA ALA A 444 13.45 -5.32 -17.54
C ALA A 444 14.10 -4.17 -16.75
N THR A 445 14.48 -3.12 -17.48
CA THR A 445 14.58 -1.80 -16.86
C THR A 445 13.17 -1.19 -16.75
N THR A 446 12.94 -0.37 -15.73
CA THR A 446 11.65 0.26 -15.46
C THR A 446 11.13 1.03 -16.68
N THR A 447 11.96 1.89 -17.28
CA THR A 447 11.54 2.71 -18.43
C THR A 447 11.33 1.89 -19.70
N ASP A 448 12.11 0.83 -19.93
CA ASP A 448 11.90 -0.03 -21.10
C ASP A 448 10.60 -0.84 -20.97
N PHE A 449 10.30 -1.35 -19.77
CA PHE A 449 9.06 -2.08 -19.52
C PHE A 449 7.84 -1.20 -19.73
N TRP A 450 7.76 -0.08 -19.02
CA TRP A 450 6.63 0.84 -19.17
C TRP A 450 6.57 1.49 -20.55
N GLY A 451 7.73 1.68 -21.22
CA GLY A 451 7.83 2.14 -22.59
C GLY A 451 7.28 1.14 -23.61
N SER A 452 7.36 -0.16 -23.33
CA SER A 452 6.81 -1.25 -24.15
C SER A 452 5.30 -1.48 -23.99
N MET A 453 4.63 -0.70 -23.13
CA MET A 453 3.20 -0.87 -22.89
C MET A 453 2.38 -0.51 -24.13
N ALA A 454 1.75 -1.52 -24.74
CA ALA A 454 1.05 -1.43 -26.02
C ALA A 454 -0.49 -1.39 -25.88
N ALA A 455 -1.04 -1.88 -24.77
CA ALA A 455 -2.46 -1.75 -24.47
C ALA A 455 -2.72 -1.65 -22.96
N VAL A 456 -3.80 -0.94 -22.61
CA VAL A 456 -4.29 -0.76 -21.25
C VAL A 456 -5.77 -1.13 -21.24
N GLY A 457 -6.17 -2.02 -20.33
CA GLY A 457 -7.54 -2.50 -20.22
C GLY A 457 -8.53 -1.42 -19.76
N GLY A 458 -9.81 -1.70 -19.99
CA GLY A 458 -10.89 -0.81 -19.57
C GLY A 458 -11.22 -0.90 -18.07
N PRO A 459 -12.13 -0.03 -17.57
CA PRO A 459 -12.50 0.01 -16.15
C PRO A 459 -13.01 -1.32 -15.59
N GLN A 460 -13.61 -2.16 -16.43
CA GLN A 460 -14.08 -3.52 -16.11
C GLN A 460 -12.96 -4.48 -15.70
N THR A 461 -11.70 -4.14 -15.99
CA THR A 461 -10.52 -4.95 -15.63
C THR A 461 -9.77 -4.38 -14.43
N TYR A 462 -10.20 -3.23 -13.89
CA TYR A 462 -9.48 -2.53 -12.84
C TYR A 462 -9.64 -3.21 -11.48
N VAL A 463 -8.52 -3.47 -10.81
CA VAL A 463 -8.49 -3.94 -9.42
C VAL A 463 -7.58 -3.03 -8.60
N LEU A 464 -8.00 -2.67 -7.40
CA LEU A 464 -7.20 -1.94 -6.43
C LEU A 464 -6.39 -2.93 -5.58
N GLY A 465 -5.18 -3.25 -6.02
CA GLY A 465 -4.24 -4.08 -5.27
C GLY A 465 -3.57 -3.32 -4.12
N GLY A 466 -2.74 -3.99 -3.33
CA GLY A 466 -1.98 -3.32 -2.26
C GLY A 466 -1.35 -4.26 -1.25
N ALA A 467 -0.69 -3.68 -0.26
CA ALA A 467 -0.04 -4.39 0.83
C ALA A 467 -0.12 -3.59 2.14
N PHE A 468 -0.12 -4.29 3.28
CA PHE A 468 -0.08 -3.66 4.60
C PHE A 468 1.33 -3.30 5.06
N ASN A 469 2.36 -3.87 4.43
CA ASN A 469 3.69 -4.00 5.01
C ASN A 469 4.80 -3.24 4.24
N CYS A 470 4.48 -2.15 3.56
CA CYS A 470 5.51 -1.33 2.90
C CYS A 470 6.42 -0.69 3.96
N GLY A 471 7.73 -0.95 3.91
CA GLY A 471 8.71 -0.47 4.90
C GLY A 471 9.44 0.81 4.47
N LYS A 472 9.73 1.71 5.43
CA LYS A 472 10.53 2.94 5.24
C LYS A 472 11.14 3.42 6.57
N ALA A 473 12.05 4.40 6.53
CA ALA A 473 12.65 5.10 7.66
C ALA A 473 13.59 4.26 8.53
N GLN A 474 14.34 4.95 9.40
CA GLN A 474 15.08 4.36 10.51
C GLN A 474 14.98 5.26 11.75
N PRO A 475 14.33 4.84 12.85
CA PRO A 475 13.72 3.52 13.09
C PRO A 475 12.62 3.16 12.08
N GLY A 476 12.52 1.87 11.76
CA GLY A 476 11.66 1.36 10.69
C GLY A 476 10.17 1.56 10.96
N GLN A 477 9.45 2.01 9.93
CA GLN A 477 8.01 2.21 9.92
C GLN A 477 7.34 1.43 8.78
N VAL A 478 6.10 1.02 9.00
CA VAL A 478 5.31 0.22 8.06
C VAL A 478 4.04 0.95 7.65
N ALA A 479 3.77 1.11 6.35
CA ALA A 479 2.49 1.69 5.90
C ALA A 479 1.66 0.74 5.04
N PRO A 480 0.33 0.81 5.20
CA PRO A 480 -0.60 0.36 4.16
C PRO A 480 -0.43 1.19 2.89
N VAL A 481 -0.43 0.53 1.73
CA VAL A 481 -0.41 1.19 0.42
C VAL A 481 -1.23 0.41 -0.59
N SER A 482 -1.87 1.11 -1.52
CA SER A 482 -2.58 0.49 -2.64
C SER A 482 -2.05 0.93 -3.98
N HIS A 483 -2.16 0.02 -4.94
CA HIS A 483 -1.77 0.23 -6.33
C HIS A 483 -2.84 -0.35 -7.23
N GLY A 484 -3.66 0.52 -7.79
CA GLY A 484 -4.73 0.10 -8.69
C GLY A 484 -4.23 0.02 -10.12
N CYS A 485 -4.73 -0.96 -10.85
CA CYS A 485 -4.43 -1.07 -12.28
C CYS A 485 -5.46 -1.93 -13.02
N PRO A 486 -5.65 -1.65 -14.32
CA PRO A 486 -6.27 -2.59 -15.24
C PRO A 486 -5.28 -3.67 -15.66
N VAL A 487 -5.75 -4.65 -16.43
CA VAL A 487 -4.86 -5.51 -17.22
C VAL A 487 -4.06 -4.65 -18.21
N ALA A 488 -2.81 -4.99 -18.49
CA ALA A 488 -2.00 -4.29 -19.49
C ALA A 488 -1.18 -5.25 -20.34
N LEU A 489 -0.88 -4.84 -21.57
CA LEU A 489 -0.02 -5.55 -22.52
C LEU A 489 1.32 -4.83 -22.63
N PHE A 490 2.41 -5.59 -22.51
CA PHE A 490 3.79 -5.14 -22.68
C PHE A 490 4.48 -6.01 -23.74
N GLU A 491 5.07 -5.39 -24.75
CA GLU A 491 5.66 -6.12 -25.88
C GLU A 491 7.14 -6.44 -25.66
N ASN A 492 7.59 -7.59 -26.18
CA ASN A 492 9.01 -7.93 -26.26
C ASN A 492 9.79 -7.88 -24.91
N VAL A 493 9.15 -8.30 -23.82
CA VAL A 493 9.74 -8.34 -22.48
C VAL A 493 10.65 -9.57 -22.33
N ASN A 494 11.78 -9.41 -21.62
CA ASN A 494 12.70 -10.51 -21.36
C ASN A 494 12.09 -11.46 -20.31
N VAL A 495 12.02 -12.75 -20.63
CA VAL A 495 11.55 -13.81 -19.74
C VAL A 495 12.68 -14.79 -19.49
N LEU A 496 12.96 -15.02 -18.21
CA LEU A 496 13.92 -15.98 -17.70
C LEU A 496 13.20 -17.25 -17.26
N ASN A 497 13.95 -18.36 -17.26
CA ASN A 497 13.54 -19.61 -16.61
C ASN A 497 14.17 -19.69 -15.21
N THR A 498 13.34 -19.64 -14.17
CA THR A 498 13.83 -19.55 -12.78
C THR A 498 14.58 -20.78 -12.30
N VAL A 499 14.31 -21.96 -12.87
CA VAL A 499 15.02 -23.20 -12.51
C VAL A 499 16.40 -23.23 -13.15
N GLN A 500 16.51 -22.82 -14.42
CA GLN A 500 17.79 -22.77 -15.12
C GLN A 500 18.74 -21.74 -14.51
N GLU A 501 18.21 -20.60 -14.06
CA GLU A 501 18.99 -19.56 -13.40
C GLU A 501 19.42 -19.95 -11.99
N ALA A 502 18.60 -20.68 -11.22
CA ALA A 502 18.96 -21.14 -9.87
C ALA A 502 20.03 -22.27 -9.87
N GLY A 503 20.21 -22.96 -11.00
CA GLY A 503 21.19 -24.02 -11.17
C GLY A 503 22.56 -23.55 -11.70
N ARG A 504 22.74 -22.25 -11.95
CA ARG A 504 24.00 -21.60 -12.32
C ARG A 504 24.57 -20.86 -11.12
#